data_AF-A0A5S3YP15-F1
#
_entry.id   AF-A0A5S3YP15-F1
#
_cell.length_a   1.000
_cell.length_b   1.000
_cell.length_c   1.000
_cell.angle_alpha   90.00
_cell.angle_beta   90.00
_cell.angle_gamma   90.00
#
_symmetry.space_group_name_H-M   'P 1'
#
loop_
_entity.id
_entity.type
_entity.pdbx_description
1 polymer ?
#
loop_
_entity_poly.entity_id
_entity_poly.type
_entity_poly.pdbx_seq_one_letter_code
_entity_poly.pdbx_strand_id
1 'polypeptide(L)'
;MELIKYLNEHFLTTCELLELSKITEGELRELQQKGLMPQCSYKLKLNLESDSFFGTHIDSQELEYYAKGYISWLDAVKNHECSKPAYLSFSERYKSALNELKSDGYAASDYKVNEGIDLHIEEEWSHFLKGIYGLCTKSGLPEDIAAKELAILEINEIIEMPNIDEMQLNRLERAVNLLDSVSALFAPHEILKSSRHRLVDEVRRKYKFRS
;
A
#
# COMPACT_ATOMS: atom_id res chain seq x y z
N MET A 1 -7.37 -22.06 6.57
CA MET A 1 -7.82 -21.23 5.43
C MET A 1 -6.63 -20.41 4.94
N GLU A 2 -6.26 -20.53 3.66
CA GLU A 2 -5.10 -19.84 3.06
C GLU A 2 -5.14 -18.31 3.26
N LEU A 3 -6.32 -17.68 3.15
CA LEU A 3 -6.47 -16.24 3.33
C LEU A 3 -6.11 -15.78 4.76
N ILE A 4 -6.66 -16.42 5.79
CA ILE A 4 -6.38 -16.04 7.18
C ILE A 4 -4.90 -16.23 7.51
N LYS A 5 -4.29 -17.31 7.00
CA LYS A 5 -2.85 -17.54 7.15
C LYS A 5 -2.03 -16.40 6.52
N TYR A 6 -2.32 -16.05 5.28
CA TYR A 6 -1.69 -14.93 4.59
C TYR A 6 -1.86 -13.61 5.36
N LEU A 7 -3.07 -13.30 5.84
CA LEU A 7 -3.32 -12.05 6.55
C LEU A 7 -2.54 -11.97 7.87
N ASN A 8 -2.53 -13.04 8.66
CA ASN A 8 -1.76 -13.10 9.91
C ASN A 8 -0.23 -13.03 9.67
N GLU A 9 0.25 -13.45 8.49
CA GLU A 9 1.67 -13.40 8.16
C GLU A 9 2.12 -11.98 7.73
N HIS A 10 1.27 -11.27 6.98
CA HIS A 10 1.66 -10.02 6.30
C HIS A 10 1.09 -8.75 6.93
N PHE A 11 0.04 -8.84 7.74
CA PHE A 11 -0.66 -7.70 8.34
C PHE A 11 -0.64 -7.78 9.86
N LEU A 12 -1.13 -6.71 10.50
CA LEU A 12 -1.41 -6.65 11.93
C LEU A 12 -2.92 -6.73 12.13
N THR A 13 -3.37 -7.55 13.06
CA THR A 13 -4.73 -7.45 13.61
C THR A 13 -4.90 -6.16 14.40
N THR A 14 -6.14 -5.75 14.67
CA THR A 14 -6.43 -4.63 15.57
C THR A 14 -5.72 -4.79 16.92
N CYS A 15 -5.80 -5.96 17.55
CA CYS A 15 -5.16 -6.21 18.84
C CYS A 15 -3.64 -5.99 18.78
N GLU A 16 -2.95 -6.55 17.78
CA GLU A 16 -1.51 -6.38 17.61
C GLU A 16 -1.13 -4.91 17.37
N LEU A 17 -1.90 -4.18 16.55
CA LEU A 17 -1.67 -2.76 16.32
C LEU A 17 -1.79 -1.95 17.62
N LEU A 18 -2.84 -2.19 18.40
CA LEU A 18 -3.09 -1.50 19.68
C LEU A 18 -2.00 -1.81 20.71
N GLU A 19 -1.60 -3.07 20.85
CA GLU A 19 -0.54 -3.49 21.76
C GLU A 19 0.82 -2.87 21.40
N LEU A 20 1.20 -2.89 20.12
CA LEU A 20 2.48 -2.38 19.66
C LEU A 20 2.57 -0.85 19.72
N SER A 21 1.46 -0.17 19.44
CA SER A 21 1.41 1.30 19.43
C SER A 21 1.02 1.92 20.78
N LYS A 22 0.64 1.08 21.76
CA LYS A 22 0.25 1.47 23.13
C LYS A 22 -0.91 2.46 23.17
N ILE A 23 -1.90 2.25 22.32
CA ILE A 23 -3.16 3.00 22.32
C ILE A 23 -4.34 2.05 22.51
N THR A 24 -5.47 2.62 22.87
CA THR A 24 -6.76 1.96 22.98
C THR A 24 -7.51 1.95 21.66
N GLU A 25 -8.49 1.05 21.53
CA GLU A 25 -9.37 1.01 20.38
C GLU A 25 -10.17 2.32 20.19
N GLY A 26 -10.54 2.96 21.30
CA GLY A 26 -11.23 4.27 21.27
C GLY A 26 -10.36 5.36 20.64
N GLU A 27 -9.09 5.43 21.03
CA GLU A 27 -8.12 6.37 20.44
C GLU A 27 -7.90 6.08 18.95
N LEU A 28 -7.75 4.81 18.56
CA LEU A 28 -7.61 4.44 17.15
C LEU A 28 -8.82 4.92 16.31
N ARG A 29 -10.03 4.67 16.81
CA ARG A 29 -11.27 5.10 16.15
C ARG A 29 -11.35 6.62 16.05
N GLU A 30 -10.96 7.34 17.10
CA GLU A 30 -10.93 8.80 17.09
C GLU A 30 -9.92 9.35 16.06
N LEU A 31 -8.71 8.80 15.99
CA LEU A 31 -7.72 9.17 14.99
C LEU A 31 -8.23 8.93 13.57
N GLN A 32 -8.89 7.80 13.33
CA GLN A 32 -9.50 7.48 12.04
C GLN A 32 -10.64 8.45 11.67
N GLN A 33 -11.52 8.78 12.62
CA GLN A 33 -12.62 9.74 12.42
C GLN A 33 -12.11 11.15 12.12
N LYS A 34 -11.00 11.55 12.76
CA LYS A 34 -10.31 12.83 12.49
C LYS A 34 -9.53 12.83 11.18
N GLY A 35 -9.46 11.72 10.45
CA GLY A 35 -8.68 11.59 9.23
C GLY A 35 -7.16 11.68 9.48
N LEU A 36 -6.69 11.25 10.65
CA LEU A 36 -5.27 11.16 11.00
C LEU A 36 -4.68 9.79 10.64
N MET A 37 -5.51 8.75 10.78
CA MET A 37 -5.11 7.36 10.63
C MET A 37 -5.88 6.69 9.49
N PRO A 38 -5.23 5.87 8.66
CA PRO A 38 -5.93 5.02 7.70
C PRO A 38 -6.92 4.03 8.32
N GLN A 39 -7.92 3.67 7.53
CA GLN A 39 -8.77 2.50 7.77
C GLN A 39 -7.98 1.19 7.57
N CYS A 40 -8.54 0.08 8.06
CA CYS A 40 -7.98 -1.25 7.83
C CYS A 40 -7.93 -1.58 6.32
N SER A 41 -6.92 -2.35 5.92
CA SER A 41 -6.75 -2.79 4.52
C SER A 41 -7.61 -4.01 4.20
N TYR A 42 -7.87 -4.87 5.19
CA TYR A 42 -8.87 -5.93 5.08
C TYR A 42 -9.81 -5.92 6.27
N LYS A 43 -11.06 -6.28 5.99
CA LYS A 43 -12.07 -6.58 6.99
C LYS A 43 -12.70 -7.93 6.67
N LEU A 44 -12.56 -8.87 7.58
CA LEU A 44 -13.18 -10.19 7.50
C LEU A 44 -14.39 -10.27 8.41
N LYS A 45 -15.49 -10.80 7.91
CA LYS A 45 -16.62 -11.25 8.70
C LYS A 45 -16.62 -12.77 8.74
N LEU A 46 -16.35 -13.35 9.90
CA LEU A 46 -16.30 -14.79 10.09
C LEU A 46 -17.56 -15.23 10.83
N ASN A 47 -18.30 -16.16 10.23
CA ASN A 47 -19.38 -16.88 10.90
C ASN A 47 -18.87 -18.30 11.13
N LEU A 48 -18.67 -18.66 12.38
CA LEU A 48 -18.17 -19.96 12.81
C LEU A 48 -19.31 -20.75 13.41
N GLU A 49 -19.44 -21.99 12.98
CA GLU A 49 -20.33 -22.96 13.58
C GLU A 49 -19.47 -24.16 13.98
N SER A 50 -19.61 -24.60 15.22
CA SER A 50 -18.87 -25.72 15.76
C SER A 50 -19.81 -26.65 16.49
N ASP A 51 -19.79 -27.92 16.10
CA ASP A 51 -20.50 -28.97 16.80
C ASP A 51 -19.52 -29.70 17.72
N SER A 52 -19.88 -29.76 18.99
CA SER A 52 -19.15 -30.53 19.99
C SER A 52 -20.10 -31.48 20.72
N PHE A 53 -19.54 -32.32 21.59
CA PHE A 53 -20.34 -33.12 22.52
C PHE A 53 -21.32 -32.26 23.36
N PHE A 54 -21.01 -30.97 23.58
CA PHE A 54 -21.85 -30.04 24.31
C PHE A 54 -22.92 -29.33 23.47
N GLY A 55 -23.05 -29.72 22.18
CA GLY A 55 -23.98 -29.13 21.23
C GLY A 55 -23.30 -28.15 20.27
N THR A 56 -24.16 -27.54 19.45
CA THR A 56 -23.78 -26.56 18.43
C THR A 56 -23.50 -25.21 19.07
N HIS A 57 -22.35 -24.63 18.75
CA HIS A 57 -21.96 -23.28 19.11
C HIS A 57 -21.76 -22.45 17.85
N ILE A 58 -22.47 -21.33 17.78
CA ILE A 58 -22.37 -20.35 16.68
C ILE A 58 -21.69 -19.11 17.23
N ASP A 59 -20.65 -18.67 16.54
CA ASP A 59 -19.89 -17.48 16.83
C ASP A 59 -19.77 -16.60 15.57
N SER A 60 -19.80 -15.28 15.76
CA SER A 60 -19.68 -14.31 14.69
C SER A 60 -18.69 -13.22 15.12
N GLN A 61 -17.59 -13.11 14.38
CA GLN A 61 -16.53 -12.16 14.66
C GLN A 61 -16.16 -11.33 13.43
N GLU A 62 -15.78 -10.08 13.66
CA GLU A 62 -15.15 -9.23 12.64
C GLU A 62 -13.66 -9.05 12.96
N LEU A 63 -12.81 -9.29 11.98
CA LEU A 63 -11.36 -9.10 12.09
C LEU A 63 -10.92 -8.02 11.12
N GLU A 64 -10.16 -7.05 11.61
CA GLU A 64 -9.60 -5.96 10.82
C GLU A 64 -8.08 -6.10 10.77
N TYR A 65 -7.51 -5.90 9.58
CA TYR A 65 -6.09 -6.06 9.31
C TYR A 65 -5.47 -4.78 8.75
N TYR A 66 -4.34 -4.38 9.31
CA TYR A 66 -3.63 -3.15 9.05
C TYR A 66 -2.22 -3.42 8.50
N ALA A 67 -1.72 -2.54 7.64
CA ALA A 67 -0.36 -2.66 7.15
C ALA A 67 0.65 -2.47 8.29
N LYS A 68 1.76 -3.23 8.26
CA LYS A 68 2.77 -3.17 9.33
C LYS A 68 3.41 -1.79 9.49
N GLY A 69 3.53 -1.02 8.41
CA GLY A 69 4.07 0.34 8.46
C GLY A 69 3.19 1.31 9.26
N TYR A 70 1.92 0.99 9.48
CA TYR A 70 0.99 1.85 10.21
C TYR A 70 1.37 2.07 11.67
N ILE A 71 2.18 1.20 12.27
CA ILE A 71 2.76 1.46 13.61
C ILE A 71 3.56 2.78 13.57
N SER A 72 4.45 2.92 12.59
CA SER A 72 5.30 4.11 12.45
C SER A 72 4.48 5.36 12.11
N TRP A 73 3.42 5.21 11.31
CA TRP A 73 2.51 6.30 11.01
C TRP A 73 1.76 6.75 12.26
N LEU A 74 1.24 5.80 13.05
CA LEU A 74 0.50 6.08 14.27
C LEU A 74 1.36 6.83 15.28
N ASP A 75 2.61 6.43 15.46
CA ASP A 75 3.57 7.14 16.32
C ASP A 75 3.78 8.60 15.88
N ALA A 76 3.75 8.87 14.58
CA ALA A 76 3.90 10.22 14.04
C ALA A 76 2.66 11.10 14.22
N VAL A 77 1.46 10.52 14.28
CA VAL A 77 0.20 11.29 14.25
C VAL A 77 -0.62 11.24 15.54
N LYS A 78 -0.32 10.34 16.48
CA LYS A 78 -1.16 10.09 17.68
C LYS A 78 -1.35 11.32 18.58
N ASN A 79 -0.45 12.29 18.52
CA ASN A 79 -0.52 13.52 19.31
C ASN A 79 -1.09 14.71 18.53
N HIS A 80 -1.54 14.51 17.29
CA HIS A 80 -2.13 15.58 16.47
C HIS A 80 -3.62 15.77 16.79
N GLU A 81 -4.04 17.03 16.88
CA GLU A 81 -5.45 17.37 17.17
C GLU A 81 -6.35 17.34 15.92
N CYS A 82 -5.78 17.53 14.73
CA CYS A 82 -6.52 17.59 13.46
C CYS A 82 -5.70 17.01 12.30
N SER A 83 -6.35 16.70 11.17
CA SER A 83 -5.71 16.05 10.00
C SER A 83 -4.64 16.89 9.31
N LYS A 84 -4.62 18.21 9.47
CA LYS A 84 -3.76 19.10 8.68
C LYS A 84 -2.25 18.81 8.86
N PRO A 85 -1.69 18.70 10.08
CA PRO A 85 -0.30 18.28 10.25
C PRO A 85 0.02 16.89 9.70
N ALA A 86 -0.92 15.94 9.81
CA ALA A 86 -0.73 14.60 9.25
C ALA A 86 -0.68 14.63 7.72
N TYR A 87 -1.56 15.42 7.08
CA TYR A 87 -1.53 15.63 5.63
C TYR A 87 -0.23 16.29 5.17
N LEU A 88 0.25 17.32 5.88
CA LEU A 88 1.52 17.96 5.55
C LEU A 88 2.69 16.97 5.65
N SER A 89 2.73 16.16 6.71
CA SER A 89 3.74 15.11 6.85
C SER A 89 3.66 14.07 5.73
N PHE A 90 2.45 13.64 5.34
CA PHE A 90 2.23 12.75 4.20
C PHE A 90 2.78 13.37 2.91
N SER A 91 2.40 14.63 2.62
CA SER A 91 2.78 15.36 1.43
C SER A 91 4.29 15.56 1.32
N GLU A 92 4.94 15.97 2.42
CA GLU A 92 6.39 16.16 2.47
C GLU A 92 7.15 14.86 2.23
N ARG A 93 6.76 13.78 2.91
CA ARG A 93 7.38 12.45 2.74
C ARG A 93 7.20 11.92 1.33
N TYR A 94 6.00 12.05 0.76
CA TYR A 94 5.72 11.67 -0.62
C TYR A 94 6.62 12.44 -1.60
N LYS A 95 6.67 13.78 -1.49
CA LYS A 95 7.50 14.62 -2.37
C LYS A 95 9.00 14.36 -2.21
N SER A 96 9.48 14.13 -0.99
CA SER A 96 10.88 13.78 -0.74
C SER A 96 11.24 12.48 -1.45
N ALA A 97 10.44 11.43 -1.24
CA ALA A 97 10.65 10.14 -1.90
C ALA A 97 10.64 10.27 -3.42
N LEU A 98 9.68 11.04 -3.97
CA LEU A 98 9.62 11.27 -5.41
C LEU A 98 10.86 12.00 -5.95
N ASN A 99 11.36 13.01 -5.24
CA ASN A 99 12.55 13.76 -5.63
C ASN A 99 13.82 12.91 -5.54
N GLU A 100 13.93 12.05 -4.52
CA GLU A 100 15.02 11.09 -4.38
C GLU A 100 15.03 10.11 -5.56
N LEU A 101 13.88 9.53 -5.90
CA LEU A 101 13.74 8.63 -7.05
C LEU A 101 14.09 9.33 -8.38
N LYS A 102 13.65 10.57 -8.57
CA LYS A 102 14.03 11.36 -9.76
C LYS A 102 15.54 11.60 -9.82
N SER A 103 16.17 11.85 -8.68
CA SER A 103 17.62 12.02 -8.58
C SER A 103 18.37 10.72 -8.88
N ASP A 104 17.78 9.57 -8.56
CA ASP A 104 18.28 8.24 -8.91
C ASP A 104 18.05 7.87 -10.39
N GLY A 105 17.41 8.75 -11.16
CA GLY A 105 17.20 8.62 -12.60
C GLY A 105 15.92 7.90 -13.01
N TYR A 106 14.95 7.74 -12.10
CA TYR A 106 13.58 7.38 -12.47
C TYR A 106 12.87 8.59 -13.06
N ALA A 107 12.03 8.38 -14.08
CA ALA A 107 11.35 9.49 -14.75
C ALA A 107 10.06 9.04 -15.43
N ALA A 108 9.01 9.81 -15.22
CA ALA A 108 7.77 9.76 -15.99
C ALA A 108 7.40 11.17 -16.46
N SER A 109 6.87 11.27 -17.67
CA SER A 109 6.39 12.50 -18.29
C SER A 109 4.99 12.93 -17.81
N ASP A 110 4.25 12.03 -17.17
CA ASP A 110 2.89 12.27 -16.69
C ASP A 110 2.77 13.54 -15.81
N TYR A 111 1.74 14.34 -16.06
CA TYR A 111 1.44 15.58 -15.33
C TYR A 111 1.34 15.36 -13.81
N LYS A 112 0.80 14.22 -13.37
CA LYS A 112 0.51 13.90 -11.96
C LYS A 112 1.75 13.89 -11.07
N VAL A 113 2.88 13.42 -11.59
CA VAL A 113 4.14 13.36 -10.82
C VAL A 113 5.05 14.56 -11.09
N ASN A 114 4.57 15.54 -11.86
CA ASN A 114 5.32 16.73 -12.25
C ASN A 114 4.55 17.99 -11.82
N GLU A 115 4.02 18.75 -12.78
CA GLU A 115 3.33 20.03 -12.52
C GLU A 115 2.04 19.88 -11.71
N GLY A 116 1.39 18.71 -11.78
CA GLY A 116 0.14 18.37 -11.08
C GLY A 116 0.30 17.73 -9.70
N ILE A 117 1.53 17.71 -9.15
CA ILE A 117 1.86 16.92 -7.96
C ILE A 117 1.02 17.24 -6.73
N ASP A 118 0.65 18.51 -6.52
CA ASP A 118 -0.13 18.90 -5.34
C ASP A 118 -1.55 18.31 -5.39
N LEU A 119 -2.21 18.40 -6.55
CA LEU A 119 -3.54 17.81 -6.75
C LEU A 119 -3.49 16.28 -6.65
N HIS A 120 -2.44 15.67 -7.22
CA HIS A 120 -2.27 14.23 -7.13
C HIS A 120 -2.11 13.78 -5.67
N ILE A 121 -1.29 14.45 -4.86
CA ILE A 121 -1.10 14.10 -3.44
C ILE A 121 -2.40 14.22 -2.64
N GLU A 122 -3.29 15.16 -2.98
CA GLU A 122 -4.62 15.25 -2.33
C GLU A 122 -5.47 14.01 -2.62
N GLU A 123 -5.43 13.49 -3.85
CA GLU A 123 -6.09 12.23 -4.24
C GLU A 123 -5.46 11.03 -3.50
N GLU A 124 -4.13 10.94 -3.51
CA GLU A 124 -3.38 9.88 -2.84
C GLU A 124 -3.63 9.87 -1.33
N TRP A 125 -3.75 11.04 -0.70
CA TRP A 125 -4.12 11.15 0.71
C TRP A 125 -5.50 10.55 1.01
N SER A 126 -6.49 10.77 0.14
CA SER A 126 -7.82 10.18 0.27
C SER A 126 -7.77 8.65 0.16
N HIS A 127 -6.95 8.12 -0.75
CA HIS A 127 -6.74 6.68 -0.91
C HIS A 127 -5.98 6.06 0.26
N PHE A 128 -4.98 6.78 0.79
CA PHE A 128 -4.24 6.41 1.98
C PHE A 128 -5.16 6.29 3.19
N LEU A 129 -6.02 7.28 3.45
CA LEU A 129 -6.97 7.23 4.57
C LEU A 129 -7.99 6.08 4.44
N LYS A 130 -8.30 5.64 3.23
CA LYS A 130 -9.18 4.47 2.98
C LYS A 130 -8.50 3.13 3.19
N GLY A 131 -7.20 3.10 3.52
CA GLY A 131 -6.45 1.87 3.75
C GLY A 131 -6.01 1.14 2.47
N ILE A 132 -6.19 1.75 1.29
CA ILE A 132 -5.92 1.13 -0.01
C ILE A 132 -4.44 0.79 -0.17
N TYR A 133 -3.53 1.68 0.28
CA TYR A 133 -2.11 1.42 0.10
C TYR A 133 -1.58 0.31 1.00
N GLY A 134 -2.16 0.12 2.18
CA GLY A 134 -1.80 -1.03 3.00
C GLY A 134 -2.09 -2.39 2.33
N LEU A 135 -3.05 -2.45 1.41
CA LEU A 135 -3.33 -3.64 0.59
C LEU A 135 -2.26 -3.90 -0.48
N CYS A 136 -1.70 -2.84 -1.05
CA CYS A 136 -1.05 -2.90 -2.36
C CYS A 136 0.37 -2.34 -2.40
N THR A 137 0.87 -1.82 -1.27
CA THR A 137 2.27 -1.46 -1.05
C THR A 137 2.80 -2.20 0.17
N LYS A 138 4.13 -2.35 0.24
CA LYS A 138 4.80 -3.16 1.24
C LYS A 138 4.63 -2.62 2.66
N SER A 139 4.72 -1.30 2.84
CA SER A 139 4.56 -0.65 4.14
C SER A 139 3.20 0.02 4.34
N GLY A 140 2.51 0.39 3.26
CA GLY A 140 1.35 1.29 3.30
C GLY A 140 1.71 2.77 3.47
N LEU A 141 2.99 3.15 3.49
CA LEU A 141 3.47 4.50 3.82
C LEU A 141 3.78 5.37 2.58
N PRO A 142 3.89 6.71 2.73
CA PRO A 142 4.05 7.65 1.61
C PRO A 142 5.19 7.30 0.64
N GLU A 143 6.30 6.79 1.16
CA GLU A 143 7.50 6.47 0.37
C GLU A 143 7.23 5.35 -0.64
N ASP A 144 6.62 4.23 -0.19
CA ASP A 144 6.27 3.13 -1.08
C ASP A 144 5.15 3.52 -2.05
N ILE A 145 4.26 4.43 -1.65
CA ILE A 145 3.19 4.95 -2.52
C ILE A 145 3.80 5.76 -3.66
N ALA A 146 4.67 6.73 -3.34
CA ALA A 146 5.35 7.55 -4.35
C ALA A 146 6.19 6.69 -5.32
N ALA A 147 6.93 5.72 -4.78
CA ALA A 147 7.72 4.78 -5.57
C ALA A 147 6.85 3.94 -6.50
N LYS A 148 5.72 3.44 -6.00
CA LYS A 148 4.77 2.66 -6.79
C LYS A 148 4.17 3.48 -7.92
N GLU A 149 3.65 4.66 -7.64
CA GLU A 149 2.99 5.50 -8.65
C GLU A 149 3.99 5.92 -9.74
N LEU A 150 5.20 6.34 -9.37
CA LEU A 150 6.23 6.68 -10.35
C LEU A 150 6.61 5.48 -11.23
N ALA A 151 6.83 4.32 -10.62
CA ALA A 151 7.21 3.12 -11.36
C ALA A 151 6.10 2.67 -12.33
N ILE A 152 4.83 2.73 -11.91
CA ILE A 152 3.69 2.39 -12.78
C ILE A 152 3.66 3.31 -14.00
N LEU A 153 3.83 4.62 -13.79
CA LEU A 153 3.82 5.59 -14.88
C LEU A 153 4.98 5.36 -15.85
N GLU A 154 6.22 5.22 -15.35
CA GLU A 154 7.40 4.98 -16.18
C GLU A 154 7.28 3.66 -16.97
N ILE A 155 6.78 2.59 -16.35
CA ILE A 155 6.55 1.31 -17.03
C ILE A 155 5.52 1.49 -18.16
N ASN A 156 4.36 2.10 -17.88
CA ASN A 156 3.31 2.29 -18.87
C ASN A 156 3.80 3.14 -20.06
N GLU A 157 4.53 4.23 -19.79
CA GLU A 157 5.10 5.08 -20.83
C GLU A 157 6.05 4.31 -21.75
N ILE A 158 6.94 3.48 -21.18
CA ILE A 158 7.92 2.72 -21.98
C ILE A 158 7.24 1.60 -22.78
N ILE A 159 6.28 0.86 -22.21
CA ILE A 159 5.64 -0.26 -22.93
C ILE A 159 4.72 0.19 -24.06
N GLU A 160 4.27 1.44 -24.05
CA GLU A 160 3.47 2.05 -25.11
C GLU A 160 4.32 2.59 -26.27
N MET A 161 5.65 2.65 -26.12
CA MET A 161 6.54 3.08 -27.20
C MET A 161 6.51 2.10 -28.37
N PRO A 162 6.49 2.59 -29.64
CA PRO A 162 6.45 1.73 -30.82
C PRO A 162 7.73 0.91 -31.00
N ASN A 163 8.88 1.44 -30.56
CA ASN A 163 10.17 0.77 -30.58
C ASN A 163 10.89 1.07 -29.25
N ILE A 164 11.36 0.01 -28.59
CA ILE A 164 12.09 0.10 -27.31
C ILE A 164 13.55 -0.28 -27.60
N ASP A 165 14.46 0.65 -27.41
CA ASP A 165 15.90 0.42 -27.52
C ASP A 165 16.49 -0.15 -26.21
N GLU A 166 17.80 -0.43 -26.22
CA GLU A 166 18.51 -0.97 -25.05
C GLU A 166 18.48 -0.05 -23.83
N MET A 167 18.51 1.27 -24.02
CA MET A 167 18.41 2.24 -22.93
C MET A 167 17.00 2.21 -22.32
N GLN A 168 15.95 2.16 -23.14
CA GLN A 168 14.59 2.03 -22.61
C GLN A 168 14.33 0.66 -21.98
N LEU A 169 14.92 -0.42 -22.48
CA LEU A 169 14.84 -1.74 -21.83
C LEU A 169 15.49 -1.72 -20.44
N ASN A 170 16.66 -1.10 -20.29
CA ASN A 170 17.33 -0.94 -19.00
C ASN A 170 16.48 -0.10 -18.02
N ARG A 171 15.87 0.99 -18.50
CA ARG A 171 14.94 1.80 -17.69
C ARG A 171 13.71 1.00 -17.27
N LEU A 172 13.13 0.23 -18.19
CA LEU A 172 11.97 -0.62 -17.93
C LEU A 172 12.29 -1.67 -16.87
N GLU A 173 13.43 -2.37 -16.97
CA GLU A 173 13.85 -3.35 -15.96
C GLU A 173 14.01 -2.70 -14.58
N ARG A 174 14.63 -1.53 -14.51
CA ARG A 174 14.77 -0.76 -13.26
C ARG A 174 13.42 -0.37 -12.66
N ALA A 175 12.50 0.17 -13.46
CA ALA A 175 11.18 0.57 -12.99
C ALA A 175 10.35 -0.64 -12.52
N VAL A 176 10.44 -1.77 -13.23
CA VAL A 176 9.82 -3.05 -12.83
C VAL A 176 10.37 -3.54 -11.49
N ASN A 177 11.69 -3.45 -11.27
CA ASN A 177 12.32 -3.83 -10.02
C ASN A 177 11.93 -2.91 -8.86
N LEU A 178 11.82 -1.61 -9.12
CA LEU A 178 11.30 -0.66 -8.14
C LEU A 178 9.88 -1.04 -7.74
N LEU A 179 8.98 -1.22 -8.71
CA LEU A 179 7.57 -1.58 -8.45
C LEU A 179 7.47 -2.88 -7.64
N ASP A 180 8.25 -3.91 -7.98
CA ASP A 180 8.25 -5.17 -7.24
C ASP A 180 8.72 -4.99 -5.80
N SER A 181 9.77 -4.19 -5.57
CA SER A 181 10.35 -3.98 -4.25
C SER A 181 9.42 -3.28 -3.24
N VAL A 182 8.49 -2.45 -3.75
CA VAL A 182 7.54 -1.68 -2.94
C VAL A 182 6.11 -2.23 -2.99
N SER A 183 5.84 -3.24 -3.81
CA SER A 183 4.53 -3.88 -3.87
C SER A 183 4.32 -4.84 -2.70
N ALA A 184 3.08 -4.92 -2.22
CA ALA A 184 2.68 -6.00 -1.31
C ALA A 184 2.71 -7.35 -2.05
N LEU A 185 2.94 -8.43 -1.30
CA LEU A 185 2.48 -9.75 -1.71
C LEU A 185 0.95 -9.71 -1.62
N PHE A 186 0.23 -10.03 -2.69
CA PHE A 186 -1.23 -9.98 -2.69
C PHE A 186 -1.83 -11.31 -2.21
N ALA A 187 -3.04 -11.26 -1.65
CA ALA A 187 -3.76 -12.48 -1.28
C ALA A 187 -4.00 -13.34 -2.54
N PRO A 188 -4.05 -14.69 -2.43
CA PRO A 188 -4.11 -15.57 -3.60
C PRO A 188 -5.22 -15.25 -4.61
N HIS A 189 -6.37 -14.76 -4.14
CA HIS A 189 -7.52 -14.42 -4.97
C HIS A 189 -7.44 -13.02 -5.62
N GLU A 190 -6.47 -12.21 -5.24
CA GLU A 190 -6.26 -10.83 -5.70
C GLU A 190 -5.07 -10.70 -6.66
N ILE A 191 -4.14 -11.67 -6.65
CA ILE A 191 -2.90 -11.64 -7.47
C ILE A 191 -3.19 -11.27 -8.92
N LEU A 192 -4.11 -11.99 -9.59
CA LEU A 192 -4.40 -11.79 -11.01
C LEU A 192 -5.01 -10.41 -11.33
N LYS A 193 -5.56 -9.72 -10.33
CA LYS A 193 -6.14 -8.38 -10.49
C LYS A 193 -5.15 -7.26 -10.11
N SER A 194 -3.99 -7.62 -9.56
CA SER A 194 -3.03 -6.66 -9.03
C SER A 194 -2.24 -5.96 -10.14
N SER A 195 -1.84 -4.71 -9.88
CA SER A 195 -0.87 -4.02 -10.73
C SER A 195 0.47 -4.77 -10.77
N ARG A 196 0.86 -5.44 -9.68
CA ARG A 196 2.06 -6.27 -9.62
C ARG A 196 2.03 -7.38 -10.67
N HIS A 197 0.91 -8.08 -10.82
CA HIS A 197 0.81 -9.13 -11.84
C HIS A 197 0.99 -8.56 -13.26
N ARG A 198 0.23 -7.51 -13.58
CA ARG A 198 0.23 -6.87 -14.91
C ARG A 198 1.57 -6.21 -15.26
N LEU A 199 2.21 -5.53 -14.30
CA LEU A 199 3.34 -4.65 -14.57
C LEU A 199 4.68 -5.20 -14.09
N VAL A 200 4.69 -6.21 -13.21
CA VAL A 200 5.91 -6.93 -12.84
C VAL A 200 5.93 -8.28 -13.54
N ASP A 201 5.01 -9.20 -13.22
CA ASP A 201 5.12 -10.59 -13.69
C ASP A 201 5.01 -10.69 -15.22
N GLU A 202 4.03 -10.03 -15.83
CA GLU A 202 3.83 -10.06 -17.27
C GLU A 202 4.93 -9.32 -18.04
N VAL A 203 5.40 -8.19 -17.52
CA VAL A 203 6.48 -7.40 -18.15
C VAL A 203 7.80 -8.17 -18.09
N ARG A 204 8.16 -8.75 -16.93
CA ARG A 204 9.35 -9.62 -16.81
C ARG A 204 9.27 -10.80 -17.77
N ARG A 205 8.10 -11.43 -17.91
CA ARG A 205 7.88 -12.53 -18.87
C ARG A 205 8.07 -12.07 -20.31
N LYS A 206 7.49 -10.93 -20.70
CA LYS A 206 7.53 -10.40 -22.06
C LYS A 206 8.95 -10.01 -22.49
N TYR A 207 9.68 -9.32 -21.61
CA TYR A 207 11.01 -8.78 -21.92
C TYR A 207 12.17 -9.63 -21.39
N LYS A 208 11.87 -10.76 -20.72
CA LYS A 208 12.84 -11.75 -20.19
C LYS A 208 13.81 -11.17 -19.14
N PHE A 209 13.33 -10.25 -18.32
CA PHE A 209 14.10 -9.74 -17.16
C PHE A 209 14.26 -10.82 -16.09
N ARG A 210 15.32 -10.72 -15.29
CA ARG A 210 15.59 -11.70 -14.22
C ARG A 210 14.72 -11.43 -12.99
N SER A 211 14.48 -12.51 -12.24
CA SER A 211 13.82 -12.51 -10.93
C SER A 211 14.62 -11.74 -9.89
#